data_AF-A0A2W5E426-F1
#
_entry.id   AF-A0A2W5E426-F1
#
_cell.length_a   1.000
_cell.length_b   1.000
_cell.length_c   1.000
_cell.angle_alpha   90.00
_cell.angle_beta   90.00
_cell.angle_gamma   90.00
#
_symmetry.space_group_name_H-M   'P 1'
#
loop_
_entity.id
_entity.type
_entity.pdbx_description
1 polymer ?
#
loop_
_entity_poly.entity_id
_entity_poly.type
_entity_poly.pdbx_seq_one_letter_code
_entity_poly.pdbx_strand_id
1 'polypeptide(L)'
;MSALTRAAAGALLLALQAGTVSAQIVVAPDSQGRFRYEQNFDALPSSGASSRWTDNQTLPGWFLFNFVEQPLVTPTLRVDHGSLATGSFYSYGRVGSTDRALGAVGAGTFYFGTPVSGGQAGYAALALRHGGTAEIARLRLAFQGQQWRQAPSDDLNRIVFEYGVGERMDQVQTWVRPGSGFDFDSPSPELGSATGTPLDGQSPAASRSLGGTLSTPGWLPGQTLWLRWSFLNNYGYDHGLAIDQLSLSVGD
;
A
#
# COMPACT_ATOMS: atom_id res chain seq x y z
N MET A 1 -35.09 -44.94 -50.92
CA MET A 1 -34.19 -44.79 -49.75
C MET A 1 -33.12 -43.76 -50.09
N SER A 2 -33.29 -42.51 -49.66
CA SER A 2 -32.23 -41.49 -49.64
C SER A 2 -32.70 -40.38 -48.69
N ALA A 3 -31.84 -40.01 -47.76
CA ALA A 3 -32.17 -39.46 -46.46
C ALA A 3 -32.39 -37.94 -46.47
N LEU A 4 -33.34 -37.51 -45.63
CA LEU A 4 -33.58 -36.13 -45.22
C LEU A 4 -32.41 -35.62 -44.37
N THR A 5 -31.65 -34.64 -44.86
CA THR A 5 -30.68 -33.87 -44.07
C THR A 5 -31.41 -32.73 -43.35
N ARG A 6 -31.69 -32.91 -42.05
CA ARG A 6 -32.14 -31.82 -41.17
C ARG A 6 -30.90 -31.07 -40.64
N ALA A 7 -30.74 -29.82 -41.02
CA ALA A 7 -29.76 -28.92 -40.40
C ALA A 7 -30.34 -28.39 -39.08
N ALA A 8 -29.75 -28.78 -37.96
CA ALA A 8 -30.06 -28.22 -36.64
C ALA A 8 -29.22 -26.94 -36.45
N ALA A 9 -29.88 -25.79 -36.37
CA ALA A 9 -29.25 -24.52 -35.99
C ALA A 9 -29.04 -24.51 -34.47
N GLY A 10 -27.79 -24.68 -34.03
CA GLY A 10 -27.42 -24.51 -32.63
C GLY A 10 -27.26 -23.02 -32.31
N ALA A 11 -28.14 -22.48 -31.47
CA ALA A 11 -27.99 -21.14 -30.91
C ALA A 11 -26.86 -21.13 -29.86
N LEU A 12 -25.76 -20.45 -30.17
CA LEU A 12 -24.67 -20.23 -29.22
C LEU A 12 -25.08 -19.10 -28.25
N LEU A 13 -25.48 -19.45 -27.04
CA LEU A 13 -25.62 -18.47 -25.95
C LEU A 13 -24.21 -17.99 -25.55
N LEU A 14 -23.85 -16.76 -25.93
CA LEU A 14 -22.77 -16.03 -25.29
C LEU A 14 -23.24 -15.62 -23.88
N ALA A 15 -22.87 -16.39 -22.87
CA ALA A 15 -22.94 -15.92 -21.50
C ALA A 15 -21.90 -14.80 -21.32
N LEU A 16 -22.34 -13.54 -21.24
CA LEU A 16 -21.51 -12.46 -20.72
C LEU A 16 -21.19 -12.82 -19.26
N GLN A 17 -19.99 -13.35 -19.02
CA GLN A 17 -19.44 -13.34 -17.68
C GLN A 17 -19.17 -11.88 -17.33
N ALA A 18 -20.09 -11.27 -16.57
CA ALA A 18 -19.78 -10.06 -15.84
C ALA A 18 -18.61 -10.42 -14.92
N GLY A 19 -17.41 -9.99 -15.30
CA GLY A 19 -16.25 -10.10 -14.42
C GLY A 19 -16.62 -9.43 -13.11
N THR A 20 -16.50 -10.17 -12.01
CA THR A 20 -16.55 -9.58 -10.68
C THR A 20 -15.41 -8.57 -10.61
N VAL A 21 -15.73 -7.28 -10.74
CA VAL A 21 -14.81 -6.21 -10.37
C VAL A 21 -14.55 -6.41 -8.88
N SER A 22 -13.35 -6.87 -8.54
CA SER A 22 -12.91 -6.91 -7.13
C SER A 22 -13.02 -5.50 -6.58
N ALA A 23 -13.70 -5.35 -5.45
CA ALA A 23 -14.18 -4.06 -4.99
C ALA A 23 -13.02 -3.18 -4.48
N GLN A 24 -12.81 -2.06 -5.16
CA GLN A 24 -12.18 -0.89 -4.53
C GLN A 24 -12.94 -0.60 -3.23
N ILE A 25 -12.24 -0.16 -2.17
CA ILE A 25 -12.91 0.17 -0.91
C ILE A 25 -13.92 1.30 -1.17
N VAL A 26 -15.20 1.00 -1.02
CA VAL A 26 -16.28 1.97 -1.21
C VAL A 26 -16.56 2.66 0.12
N VAL A 27 -16.27 3.95 0.17
CA VAL A 27 -16.57 4.84 1.29
C VAL A 27 -17.99 5.35 1.11
N ALA A 28 -18.94 4.64 1.73
CA ALA A 28 -20.35 5.01 1.79
C ALA A 28 -20.73 5.27 3.25
N PRO A 29 -20.72 6.55 3.69
CA PRO A 29 -21.16 6.90 5.03
C PRO A 29 -22.61 6.48 5.29
N ASP A 30 -22.90 6.04 6.51
CA ASP A 30 -24.24 5.66 6.97
C ASP A 30 -25.20 6.87 7.02
N SER A 31 -26.44 6.66 7.42
CA SER A 31 -27.43 7.74 7.56
C SER A 31 -27.03 8.82 8.59
N GLN A 32 -26.03 8.55 9.43
CA GLN A 32 -25.46 9.49 10.40
C GLN A 32 -24.17 10.14 9.87
N GLY A 33 -23.80 9.87 8.61
CA GLY A 33 -22.59 10.39 7.98
C GLY A 33 -21.31 9.68 8.43
N ARG A 34 -21.41 8.46 8.97
CA ARG A 34 -20.25 7.73 9.49
C ARG A 34 -19.77 6.60 8.61
N PHE A 35 -18.46 6.41 8.53
CA PHE A 35 -17.83 5.28 7.86
C PHE A 35 -16.58 4.85 8.63
N ARG A 36 -16.24 3.56 8.61
CA ARG A 36 -14.99 3.03 9.17
C ARG A 36 -14.37 1.99 8.25
N TYR A 37 -13.04 2.02 8.15
CA TYR A 37 -12.22 1.03 7.45
C TYR A 37 -10.97 0.77 8.27
N GLU A 38 -10.57 -0.50 8.36
CA GLU A 38 -9.37 -0.93 9.07
C GLU A 38 -8.54 -1.87 8.18
N GLN A 39 -7.21 -1.77 8.31
CA GLN A 39 -6.28 -2.69 7.68
C GLN A 39 -5.10 -2.97 8.62
N ASN A 40 -5.05 -4.19 9.12
CA ASN A 40 -3.98 -4.76 9.93
C ASN A 40 -2.94 -5.58 9.12
N PHE A 41 -3.10 -5.68 7.80
CA PHE A 41 -2.24 -6.46 6.89
C PHE A 41 -1.99 -7.95 7.23
N ASP A 42 -2.60 -8.53 8.26
CA ASP A 42 -2.42 -9.94 8.68
C ASP A 42 -2.82 -10.97 7.62
N ALA A 43 -3.56 -10.57 6.59
CA ALA A 43 -3.86 -11.39 5.42
C ALA A 43 -2.67 -11.53 4.44
N LEU A 44 -1.59 -10.75 4.65
CA LEU A 44 -0.38 -10.87 3.85
C LEU A 44 0.34 -12.21 4.10
N PRO A 45 1.13 -12.69 3.13
CA PRO A 45 1.91 -13.91 3.29
C PRO A 45 2.87 -13.86 4.48
N SER A 46 2.84 -14.89 5.32
CA SER A 46 3.72 -15.06 6.49
C SER A 46 4.80 -16.14 6.31
N SER A 47 4.85 -16.80 5.15
CA SER A 47 5.82 -17.84 4.82
C SER A 47 6.14 -17.88 3.32
N GLY A 48 7.21 -18.61 2.96
CA GLY A 48 7.76 -18.62 1.61
C GLY A 48 8.68 -17.43 1.33
N ALA A 49 9.48 -17.52 0.26
CA ALA A 49 10.44 -16.46 -0.08
C ALA A 49 9.78 -15.24 -0.76
N SER A 50 8.77 -15.48 -1.60
CA SER A 50 8.05 -14.46 -2.34
C SER A 50 6.67 -14.95 -2.75
N SER A 51 5.73 -14.03 -2.78
CA SER A 51 4.35 -14.27 -3.22
C SER A 51 3.98 -13.28 -4.31
N ARG A 52 3.13 -13.72 -5.25
CA ARG A 52 2.59 -12.82 -6.27
C ARG A 52 1.69 -11.78 -5.60
N TRP A 53 1.95 -10.51 -5.88
CA TRP A 53 1.05 -9.42 -5.59
C TRP A 53 0.16 -9.18 -6.82
N THR A 54 -1.12 -8.94 -6.59
CA THR A 54 -2.03 -8.46 -7.62
C THR A 54 -2.85 -7.33 -7.03
N ASP A 55 -2.72 -6.16 -7.63
CA ASP A 55 -3.39 -4.93 -7.20
C ASP A 55 -4.89 -5.16 -7.02
N ASN A 56 -5.43 -4.64 -5.93
CA ASN A 56 -6.85 -4.74 -5.57
C ASN A 56 -7.39 -6.20 -5.45
N GLN A 57 -6.49 -7.18 -5.36
CA GLN A 57 -6.83 -8.60 -5.18
C GLN A 57 -6.08 -9.23 -4.01
N THR A 58 -4.78 -9.02 -3.90
CA THR A 58 -4.00 -9.50 -2.74
C THR A 58 -4.49 -8.84 -1.46
N LEU A 59 -4.75 -7.53 -1.53
CA LEU A 59 -5.48 -6.77 -0.51
C LEU A 59 -6.48 -5.84 -1.23
N PRO A 60 -7.78 -5.86 -0.89
CA PRO A 60 -8.77 -4.98 -1.50
C PRO A 60 -8.41 -3.50 -1.34
N GLY A 61 -8.47 -2.74 -2.44
CA GLY A 61 -8.13 -1.32 -2.49
C GLY A 61 -6.63 -0.99 -2.46
N TRP A 62 -5.74 -1.96 -2.26
CA TRP A 62 -4.30 -1.72 -2.17
C TRP A 62 -3.58 -1.97 -3.49
N PHE A 63 -2.58 -1.13 -3.74
CA PHE A 63 -1.78 -1.13 -4.96
C PHE A 63 -0.30 -0.92 -4.63
N LEU A 64 0.58 -1.53 -5.41
CA LEU A 64 2.03 -1.33 -5.33
C LEU A 64 2.57 -0.77 -6.64
N PHE A 65 3.16 0.41 -6.58
CA PHE A 65 3.69 1.13 -7.74
C PHE A 65 5.21 1.26 -7.66
N ASN A 66 5.84 1.33 -8.84
CA ASN A 66 7.23 1.79 -8.96
C ASN A 66 7.31 3.33 -8.95
N PHE A 67 8.53 3.86 -9.07
CA PHE A 67 8.84 5.29 -9.03
C PHE A 67 8.21 6.16 -10.14
N VAL A 68 7.74 5.57 -11.24
CA VAL A 68 7.00 6.28 -12.30
C VAL A 68 5.49 6.11 -12.19
N GLU A 69 5.00 5.70 -11.01
CA GLU A 69 3.58 5.51 -10.71
C GLU A 69 2.90 4.48 -11.63
N GLN A 70 3.67 3.54 -12.16
CA GLN A 70 3.18 2.41 -12.95
C GLN A 70 3.13 1.14 -12.10
N PRO A 71 2.22 0.19 -12.40
CA PRO A 71 2.26 -1.12 -11.79
C PRO A 71 3.66 -1.75 -11.94
N LEU A 72 4.11 -2.45 -10.90
CA LEU A 72 5.39 -3.15 -10.96
C LEU A 72 5.41 -4.17 -12.10
N VAL A 73 6.54 -4.23 -12.81
CA VAL A 73 6.75 -5.19 -13.92
C VAL A 73 6.72 -6.65 -13.41
N THR A 74 7.18 -6.87 -12.18
CA THR A 74 7.04 -8.12 -11.43
C THR A 74 6.52 -7.81 -10.03
N PRO A 75 5.19 -7.74 -9.84
CA PRO A 75 4.61 -7.43 -8.54
C PRO A 75 4.76 -8.66 -7.65
N THR A 76 5.89 -8.77 -6.96
CA THR A 76 6.12 -9.80 -5.94
C THR A 76 6.29 -9.14 -4.60
N LEU A 77 5.58 -9.64 -3.60
CA LEU A 77 5.76 -9.28 -2.21
C LEU A 77 6.65 -10.33 -1.54
N ARG A 78 7.73 -9.91 -0.88
CA ARG A 78 8.61 -10.83 -0.14
C ARG A 78 8.17 -10.96 1.31
N VAL A 79 8.38 -12.12 1.91
CA VAL A 79 8.17 -12.30 3.36
C VAL A 79 9.50 -12.12 4.05
N ASP A 80 9.57 -11.22 5.02
CA ASP A 80 10.80 -11.01 5.78
C ASP A 80 10.50 -10.63 7.23
N HIS A 81 11.52 -10.78 8.07
CA HIS A 81 11.55 -10.37 9.47
C HIS A 81 12.61 -9.29 9.72
N GLY A 82 13.08 -8.63 8.66
CA GLY A 82 14.10 -7.58 8.72
C GLY A 82 15.50 -8.00 8.27
N SER A 83 15.68 -9.25 7.85
CA SER A 83 16.99 -9.79 7.50
C SER A 83 17.45 -9.40 6.09
N LEU A 84 16.52 -9.09 5.19
CA LEU A 84 16.80 -8.85 3.78
C LEU A 84 17.05 -7.38 3.49
N ALA A 85 18.10 -7.10 2.71
CA ALA A 85 18.46 -5.75 2.26
C ALA A 85 18.09 -5.50 0.79
N THR A 86 17.56 -6.50 0.08
CA THR A 86 17.24 -6.37 -1.34
C THR A 86 16.08 -5.40 -1.55
N GLY A 87 16.13 -4.58 -2.60
CA GLY A 87 14.99 -3.75 -2.97
C GLY A 87 13.77 -4.60 -3.29
N SER A 88 12.69 -4.41 -2.53
CA SER A 88 11.39 -5.07 -2.72
C SER A 88 10.35 -4.41 -1.83
N PHE A 89 9.06 -4.63 -2.14
CA PHE A 89 8.03 -4.60 -1.11
C PHE A 89 8.07 -5.89 -0.27
N TYR A 90 7.72 -5.75 1.00
CA TYR A 90 7.78 -6.79 2.01
C TYR A 90 6.47 -6.87 2.80
N SER A 91 6.02 -8.10 3.04
CA SER A 91 5.26 -8.42 4.23
C SER A 91 6.27 -8.61 5.35
N TYR A 92 6.30 -7.72 6.32
CA TYR A 92 7.17 -7.80 7.49
C TYR A 92 6.46 -8.43 8.68
N GLY A 93 7.21 -9.07 9.56
CA GLY A 93 6.70 -9.67 10.80
C GLY A 93 7.67 -10.72 11.33
N ARG A 94 7.59 -11.03 12.62
CA ARG A 94 8.43 -12.04 13.26
C ARG A 94 8.31 -13.40 12.55
N VAL A 95 9.36 -14.22 12.64
CA VAL A 95 9.38 -15.56 12.03
C VAL A 95 8.19 -16.39 12.54
N GLY A 96 7.38 -16.91 11.60
CA GLY A 96 6.19 -17.71 11.91
C GLY A 96 4.96 -16.91 12.38
N SER A 97 5.05 -15.59 12.49
CA SER A 97 3.93 -14.73 12.90
C SER A 97 2.99 -14.43 11.74
N THR A 98 1.68 -14.46 12.02
CA THR A 98 0.62 -13.96 11.15
C THR A 98 0.32 -12.48 11.34
N ASP A 99 0.87 -11.87 12.38
CA ASP A 99 0.86 -10.40 12.55
C ASP A 99 1.87 -9.81 11.55
N ARG A 100 1.34 -9.14 10.52
CA ARG A 100 2.14 -8.65 9.37
C ARG A 100 1.99 -7.15 9.20
N ALA A 101 3.06 -6.51 8.72
CA ALA A 101 3.07 -5.13 8.26
C ALA A 101 3.42 -5.04 6.76
N LEU A 102 2.91 -4.03 6.05
CA LEU A 102 3.26 -3.77 4.65
C LEU A 102 4.38 -2.73 4.57
N GLY A 103 5.51 -3.08 3.95
CA GLY A 103 6.65 -2.18 3.89
C GLY A 103 7.54 -2.37 2.68
N ALA A 104 8.68 -1.70 2.67
CA ALA A 104 9.69 -1.81 1.62
C ALA A 104 11.11 -1.55 2.14
N VAL A 105 12.08 -2.08 1.40
CA VAL A 105 13.45 -1.55 1.35
C VAL A 105 13.58 -0.89 -0.01
N GLY A 106 13.82 0.42 -0.08
CA GLY A 106 13.82 1.19 -1.33
C GLY A 106 15.06 1.00 -2.21
N ALA A 107 15.95 0.06 -1.88
CA ALA A 107 17.26 -0.08 -2.50
C ALA A 107 17.22 -0.10 -4.03
N GLY A 108 18.20 0.57 -4.64
CA GLY A 108 18.42 0.77 -6.09
C GLY A 108 18.61 -0.49 -6.94
N THR A 109 17.70 -1.44 -6.83
CA THR A 109 17.69 -2.71 -7.55
C THR A 109 16.72 -2.67 -8.73
N PHE A 110 16.79 -3.69 -9.61
CA PHE A 110 15.87 -3.82 -10.75
C PHE A 110 14.39 -3.91 -10.36
N TYR A 111 14.07 -4.34 -9.13
CA TYR A 111 12.69 -4.44 -8.66
C TYR A 111 11.95 -3.09 -8.76
N PHE A 112 12.64 -2.00 -8.39
CA PHE A 112 12.13 -0.64 -8.50
C PHE A 112 12.58 0.06 -9.79
N GLY A 113 13.12 -0.66 -10.78
CA GLY A 113 13.64 -0.03 -12.00
C GLY A 113 14.89 0.83 -11.78
N THR A 114 15.75 0.45 -10.83
CA THR A 114 17.06 1.07 -10.54
C THR A 114 16.99 2.58 -10.23
N PRO A 115 16.23 2.99 -9.20
CA PRO A 115 16.18 4.39 -8.78
C PRO A 115 17.56 4.88 -8.35
N VAL A 116 17.88 6.13 -8.66
CA VAL A 116 19.13 6.77 -8.19
C VAL A 116 19.10 6.95 -6.67
N SER A 117 20.27 7.12 -6.06
CA SER A 117 20.39 7.49 -4.65
C SER A 117 19.64 8.79 -4.35
N GLY A 118 18.86 8.83 -3.27
CA GLY A 118 17.92 9.90 -2.93
C GLY A 118 16.64 9.93 -3.79
N GLY A 119 16.50 9.01 -4.74
CA GLY A 119 15.38 8.95 -5.67
C GLY A 119 14.18 8.19 -5.11
N GLN A 120 13.01 8.45 -5.71
CA GLN A 120 11.80 7.67 -5.46
C GLN A 120 12.03 6.21 -5.88
N ALA A 121 11.69 5.25 -5.03
CA ALA A 121 11.74 3.82 -5.38
C ALA A 121 10.35 3.28 -5.73
N GLY A 122 9.38 3.45 -4.83
CA GLY A 122 8.02 2.98 -5.05
C GLY A 122 7.02 3.51 -4.05
N TYR A 123 5.75 3.17 -4.28
CA TYR A 123 4.64 3.57 -3.44
C TYR A 123 3.79 2.36 -3.05
N ALA A 124 3.41 2.28 -1.78
CA ALA A 124 2.21 1.54 -1.39
C ALA A 124 1.04 2.53 -1.40
N ALA A 125 -0.09 2.16 -1.98
CA ALA A 125 -1.23 3.06 -2.13
C ALA A 125 -2.56 2.39 -1.83
N LEU A 126 -3.50 3.16 -1.29
CA LEU A 126 -4.87 2.76 -0.99
C LEU A 126 -5.84 3.64 -1.81
N ALA A 127 -6.74 2.99 -2.55
CA ALA A 127 -7.78 3.63 -3.33
C ALA A 127 -9.14 3.55 -2.62
N LEU A 128 -9.75 4.70 -2.37
CA LEU A 128 -11.03 4.86 -1.68
C LEU A 128 -12.05 5.47 -2.63
N ARG A 129 -13.06 4.70 -3.07
CA ARG A 129 -14.14 5.20 -3.93
C ARG A 129 -15.21 5.87 -3.08
N HIS A 130 -15.58 7.10 -3.40
CA HIS A 130 -16.70 7.76 -2.76
C HIS A 130 -18.04 7.13 -3.21
N GLY A 131 -18.67 6.33 -2.35
CA GLY A 131 -19.97 5.70 -2.59
C GLY A 131 -21.17 6.43 -1.99
N GLY A 132 -20.94 7.47 -1.19
CA GLY A 132 -21.99 8.31 -0.61
C GLY A 132 -22.64 9.29 -1.60
N THR A 133 -23.56 10.13 -1.10
CA THR A 133 -24.35 11.08 -1.90
C THR A 133 -24.01 12.55 -1.67
N ALA A 134 -23.18 12.85 -0.68
CA ALA A 134 -22.73 14.20 -0.33
C ALA A 134 -21.22 14.22 -0.15
N GLU A 135 -20.59 15.38 -0.30
CA GLU A 135 -19.16 15.58 -0.15
C GLU A 135 -18.62 15.08 1.20
N ILE A 136 -17.46 14.40 1.17
CA ILE A 136 -16.67 14.09 2.37
C ILE A 136 -15.51 15.07 2.43
N ALA A 137 -15.68 16.16 3.18
CA ALA A 137 -14.67 17.22 3.28
C ALA A 137 -13.53 16.89 4.27
N ARG A 138 -13.70 15.86 5.11
CA ARG A 138 -12.70 15.43 6.10
C ARG A 138 -12.84 13.97 6.45
N LEU A 139 -11.72 13.34 6.75
CA LEU A 139 -11.64 12.01 7.33
C LEU A 139 -10.51 11.95 8.35
N ARG A 140 -10.58 11.03 9.30
CA ARG A 140 -9.47 10.71 10.20
C ARG A 140 -8.73 9.50 9.64
N LEU A 141 -7.41 9.57 9.67
CA LEU A 141 -6.52 8.46 9.35
C LEU A 141 -5.55 8.28 10.51
N ALA A 142 -5.35 7.04 10.95
CA ALA A 142 -4.28 6.67 11.85
C ALA A 142 -3.63 5.36 11.37
N PHE A 143 -2.34 5.19 11.65
CA PHE A 143 -1.58 3.97 11.38
C PHE A 143 -0.32 3.95 12.24
N GLN A 144 0.36 2.82 12.29
CA GLN A 144 1.68 2.70 12.88
C GLN A 144 2.75 2.70 11.79
N GLY A 145 3.75 3.56 11.92
CA GLY A 145 5.02 3.39 11.22
C GLY A 145 5.90 2.42 12.02
N GLN A 146 6.57 1.50 11.33
CA GLN A 146 7.40 0.47 11.93
C GLN A 146 8.74 0.35 11.18
N GLN A 147 9.84 0.17 11.90
CA GLN A 147 11.14 -0.16 11.34
C GLN A 147 11.46 -1.63 11.62
N TRP A 148 11.60 -2.42 10.57
CA TRP A 148 11.94 -3.84 10.65
C TRP A 148 13.39 -4.14 10.36
N ARG A 149 14.14 -3.20 9.77
CA ARG A 149 15.57 -3.37 9.50
C ARG A 149 16.34 -2.09 9.73
N GLN A 150 17.43 -2.18 10.48
CA GLN A 150 18.48 -1.15 10.52
C GLN A 150 19.52 -1.47 9.45
N ALA A 151 19.80 -0.50 8.58
CA ALA A 151 20.89 -0.61 7.63
C ALA A 151 22.20 -0.12 8.26
N PRO A 152 23.36 -0.45 7.66
CA PRO A 152 24.63 0.17 8.03
C PRO A 152 24.72 1.58 7.45
N SER A 153 23.81 2.45 7.91
CA SER A 153 23.69 3.86 7.56
C SER A 153 23.34 4.65 8.81
N ASP A 154 23.85 5.88 8.86
CA ASP A 154 23.60 6.87 9.92
C ASP A 154 22.48 7.84 9.52
N ASP A 155 21.92 7.72 8.32
CA ASP A 155 20.80 8.53 7.87
C ASP A 155 19.47 7.91 8.31
N LEU A 156 18.56 8.76 8.80
CA LEU A 156 17.18 8.35 9.03
C LEU A 156 16.50 8.11 7.69
N ASN A 157 15.91 6.93 7.54
CA ASN A 157 15.02 6.68 6.41
C ASN A 157 13.61 7.13 6.76
N ARG A 158 12.89 7.63 5.76
CA ARG A 158 11.54 8.16 5.94
C ARG A 158 10.53 7.47 5.04
N ILE A 159 9.34 7.18 5.58
CA ILE A 159 8.11 7.01 4.79
C ILE A 159 7.40 8.36 4.76
N VAL A 160 7.10 8.85 3.56
CA VAL A 160 6.32 10.07 3.38
C VAL A 160 4.89 9.71 3.02
N PHE A 161 3.92 10.37 3.67
CA PHE A 161 2.50 10.22 3.36
C PHE A 161 1.95 11.38 2.52
N GLU A 162 1.20 11.03 1.47
CA GLU A 162 0.51 11.98 0.60
C GLU A 162 -0.89 11.45 0.22
N TYR A 163 -1.80 12.36 -0.14
CA TYR A 163 -3.12 12.00 -0.65
C TYR A 163 -3.58 12.92 -1.77
N GLY A 164 -4.49 12.46 -2.62
CA GLY A 164 -5.04 13.26 -3.72
C GLY A 164 -6.21 12.58 -4.42
N VAL A 165 -6.97 13.34 -5.18
CA VAL A 165 -8.17 12.85 -5.88
C VAL A 165 -7.88 12.62 -7.36
N GLY A 166 -8.28 11.47 -7.88
CA GLY A 166 -8.14 11.10 -9.28
C GLY A 166 -8.74 9.71 -9.55
N GLU A 167 -9.37 9.51 -10.70
CA GLU A 167 -9.99 8.20 -11.05
C GLU A 167 -8.98 7.05 -11.04
N ARG A 168 -7.71 7.36 -11.32
CA ARG A 168 -6.55 6.46 -11.23
C ARG A 168 -5.38 7.17 -10.57
N MET A 169 -4.42 6.41 -10.06
CA MET A 169 -3.21 6.93 -9.42
C MET A 169 -2.45 7.93 -10.31
N ASP A 170 -2.25 7.58 -11.58
CA ASP A 170 -1.56 8.38 -12.60
C ASP A 170 -2.32 9.65 -13.04
N GLN A 171 -3.57 9.79 -12.60
CA GLN A 171 -4.43 10.93 -12.94
C GLN A 171 -4.55 11.94 -11.80
N VAL A 172 -3.97 11.65 -10.62
CA VAL A 172 -3.93 12.60 -9.50
C VAL A 172 -3.06 13.79 -9.88
N GLN A 173 -3.67 14.97 -10.05
CA GLN A 173 -2.95 16.18 -10.47
C GLN A 173 -2.17 16.85 -9.34
N THR A 174 -2.68 16.74 -8.12
CA THR A 174 -2.10 17.38 -6.94
C THR A 174 -2.06 16.39 -5.79
N TRP A 175 -0.85 16.10 -5.30
CA TRP A 175 -0.62 15.37 -4.08
C TRP A 175 -0.48 16.33 -2.91
N VAL A 176 -1.28 16.13 -1.86
CA VAL A 176 -1.32 16.95 -0.66
C VAL A 176 -0.55 16.25 0.45
N ARG A 177 0.31 17.00 1.14
CA ARG A 177 0.95 16.58 2.40
C ARG A 177 0.17 17.15 3.59
N PRO A 178 -0.42 16.32 4.45
CA PRO A 178 -1.18 16.79 5.61
C PRO A 178 -0.29 17.30 6.76
N GLY A 179 1.01 17.02 6.72
CA GLY A 179 1.99 17.44 7.72
C GLY A 179 2.78 16.27 8.30
N SER A 180 3.79 16.57 9.12
CA SER A 180 4.76 15.59 9.65
C SER A 180 4.15 14.53 10.58
N GLY A 181 2.96 14.75 11.12
CA GLY A 181 2.24 13.74 11.93
C GLY A 181 1.87 12.47 11.15
N PHE A 182 2.05 12.46 9.83
CA PHE A 182 1.81 11.32 8.94
C PHE A 182 3.09 10.78 8.31
N ASP A 183 4.24 11.44 8.48
CA ASP A 183 5.52 10.95 7.98
C ASP A 183 6.16 10.08 9.05
N PHE A 184 6.65 8.90 8.68
CA PHE A 184 7.40 8.04 9.59
C PHE A 184 8.89 8.23 9.38
N ASP A 185 9.56 8.86 10.33
CA ASP A 185 11.00 8.77 10.46
C ASP A 185 11.38 7.48 11.20
N SER A 186 12.31 6.72 10.65
CA SER A 186 12.86 5.55 11.31
C SER A 186 13.38 5.94 12.71
N PRO A 187 12.88 5.35 13.80
CA PRO A 187 13.13 5.83 15.16
C PRO A 187 14.47 5.38 15.75
N SER A 188 15.38 4.84 14.91
CA SER A 188 16.68 4.24 15.25
C SER A 188 17.24 4.68 16.61
N PRO A 189 17.34 3.78 17.62
CA PRO A 189 18.25 4.03 18.70
C PRO A 189 19.65 3.73 18.15
N GLU A 190 20.46 4.77 18.00
CA GLU A 190 21.90 4.73 17.67
C GLU A 190 22.23 4.65 16.17
N LEU A 191 22.53 5.81 15.58
CA LEU A 191 23.16 5.91 14.26
C LEU A 191 24.43 5.06 14.24
N GLY A 192 24.45 4.04 13.38
CA GLY A 192 25.65 3.29 13.06
C GLY A 192 25.72 1.91 13.70
N SER A 193 25.10 0.93 13.03
CA SER A 193 25.63 -0.44 13.10
C SER A 193 26.54 -0.64 11.88
N ALA A 194 27.77 -1.13 12.09
CA ALA A 194 28.66 -1.48 10.97
C ALA A 194 28.09 -2.58 10.06
N THR A 195 27.03 -3.27 10.52
CA THR A 195 26.34 -4.34 9.79
C THR A 195 24.83 -4.11 9.83
N GLY A 196 24.11 -4.48 8.77
CA GLY A 196 22.65 -4.41 8.81
C GLY A 196 22.06 -5.44 9.78
N THR A 197 21.06 -5.04 10.56
CA THR A 197 20.48 -5.87 11.62
C THR A 197 18.94 -5.84 11.55
N PRO A 198 18.27 -7.00 11.69
CA PRO A 198 16.81 -7.02 11.83
C PRO A 198 16.38 -6.34 13.13
N LEU A 199 15.28 -5.62 13.08
CA LEU A 199 14.60 -5.02 14.22
C LEU A 199 13.20 -5.60 14.35
N ASP A 200 12.68 -5.62 15.58
CA ASP A 200 11.28 -5.95 15.81
C ASP A 200 10.43 -4.69 15.65
N GLY A 201 9.80 -4.53 14.49
CA GLY A 201 9.03 -3.34 14.13
C GLY A 201 7.80 -3.11 15.00
N GLN A 202 7.38 -4.10 15.80
CA GLN A 202 6.31 -3.95 16.79
C GLN A 202 6.80 -3.37 18.13
N SER A 203 8.11 -3.35 18.36
CA SER A 203 8.65 -2.83 19.60
C SER A 203 8.43 -1.31 19.71
N PRO A 204 8.13 -0.76 20.90
CA PRO A 204 7.96 0.68 21.07
C PRO A 204 9.19 1.52 20.69
N ALA A 205 10.38 0.91 20.66
CA ALA A 205 11.60 1.57 20.19
C ALA A 205 11.62 1.71 18.66
N ALA A 206 11.00 0.79 17.93
CA ALA A 206 11.01 0.70 16.47
C ALA A 206 9.70 1.16 15.80
N SER A 207 8.67 1.54 16.57
CA SER A 207 7.37 1.96 16.05
C SER A 207 6.92 3.32 16.55
N ARG A 208 6.08 4.00 15.75
CA ARG A 208 5.42 5.26 16.13
C ARG A 208 3.98 5.27 15.60
N SER A 209 3.05 5.75 16.43
CA SER A 209 1.68 6.05 15.98
C SER A 209 1.66 7.36 15.20
N LEU A 210 1.02 7.33 14.05
CA LEU A 210 0.92 8.43 13.09
C LEU A 210 -0.54 8.64 12.74
N GLY A 211 -0.89 9.85 12.33
CA GLY A 211 -2.25 10.17 11.90
C GLY A 211 -2.75 11.54 12.29
N GLY A 212 -4.04 11.74 12.02
CA GLY A 212 -4.76 12.97 12.25
C GLY A 212 -5.95 13.11 11.30
N THR A 213 -6.41 14.34 11.13
CA THR A 213 -7.50 14.67 10.21
C THR A 213 -6.92 15.07 8.85
N LEU A 214 -7.39 14.43 7.78
CA LEU A 214 -7.13 14.84 6.40
C LEU A 214 -8.24 15.80 5.95
N SER A 215 -7.84 16.91 5.33
CA SER A 215 -8.74 17.86 4.70
C SER A 215 -8.96 17.48 3.24
N THR A 216 -10.17 17.09 2.88
CA THR A 216 -10.51 16.55 1.54
C THR A 216 -11.61 17.35 0.84
N PRO A 217 -11.58 18.72 0.87
CA PRO A 217 -12.60 19.51 0.21
C PRO A 217 -12.61 19.19 -1.29
N GLY A 218 -13.81 19.06 -1.85
CA GLY A 218 -14.04 18.70 -3.24
C GLY A 218 -13.95 17.20 -3.53
N TRP A 219 -13.81 16.32 -2.53
CA TRP A 219 -13.98 14.87 -2.73
C TRP A 219 -15.47 14.52 -2.80
N LEU A 220 -15.96 14.41 -4.04
CA LEU A 220 -17.38 14.27 -4.36
C LEU A 220 -17.79 12.81 -4.63
N PRO A 221 -19.10 12.50 -4.55
CA PRO A 221 -19.65 11.22 -4.98
C PRO A 221 -19.11 10.71 -6.30
N GLY A 222 -18.73 9.43 -6.31
CA GLY A 222 -18.18 8.77 -7.48
C GLY A 222 -16.70 9.06 -7.73
N GLN A 223 -16.03 9.95 -7.02
CA GLN A 223 -14.58 10.16 -7.19
C GLN A 223 -13.76 9.18 -6.36
N THR A 224 -12.49 8.99 -6.73
CA THR A 224 -11.53 8.20 -5.95
C THR A 224 -10.53 9.11 -5.23
N LEU A 225 -10.42 8.91 -3.92
CA LEU A 225 -9.33 9.42 -3.10
C LEU A 225 -8.23 8.37 -3.04
N TRP A 226 -7.01 8.76 -3.39
CA TRP A 226 -5.81 7.96 -3.23
C TRP A 226 -5.03 8.42 -2.02
N LEU A 227 -4.59 7.47 -1.20
CA LEU A 227 -3.61 7.65 -0.15
C LEU A 227 -2.35 6.91 -0.56
N ARG A 228 -1.16 7.48 -0.34
CA ARG A 228 0.11 6.83 -0.68
C ARG A 228 1.19 7.03 0.37
N TRP A 229 1.99 5.98 0.53
CA TRP A 229 3.21 5.95 1.33
C TRP A 229 4.39 5.76 0.40
N SER A 230 5.26 6.76 0.36
CA SER A 230 6.44 6.81 -0.49
C SER A 230 7.64 6.18 0.20
N PHE A 231 8.34 5.33 -0.55
CA PHE A 231 9.62 4.73 -0.16
C PHE A 231 10.71 5.22 -1.12
N LEU A 232 11.79 5.77 -0.56
CA LEU A 232 12.95 6.25 -1.30
C LEU A 232 14.07 5.20 -1.32
N ASN A 233 14.89 5.24 -2.37
CA ASN A 233 16.25 4.72 -2.33
C ASN A 233 17.09 5.78 -1.62
N ASN A 234 17.34 5.64 -0.33
CA ASN A 234 18.03 6.66 0.45
C ASN A 234 19.52 6.72 0.06
N TYR A 235 20.21 7.76 0.52
CA TYR A 235 21.67 7.78 0.37
C TYR A 235 22.29 6.65 1.21
N GLY A 236 23.26 5.94 0.63
CA GLY A 236 23.89 4.80 1.28
C GLY A 236 23.00 3.55 1.30
N TYR A 237 22.72 3.03 2.50
CA TYR A 237 22.00 1.76 2.68
C TYR A 237 20.61 1.95 3.26
N ASP A 238 19.62 1.28 2.67
CA ASP A 238 18.23 1.44 3.08
C ASP A 238 17.81 0.59 4.28
N HIS A 239 17.13 1.25 5.23
CA HIS A 239 16.34 0.62 6.26
C HIS A 239 15.10 -0.05 5.66
N GLY A 240 14.56 -1.03 6.39
CA GLY A 240 13.28 -1.66 6.07
C GLY A 240 12.18 -1.01 6.89
N LEU A 241 11.32 -0.24 6.24
CA LEU A 241 10.24 0.49 6.90
C LEU A 241 8.88 -0.05 6.44
N ALA A 242 7.89 0.00 7.32
CA ALA A 242 6.55 -0.52 7.09
C ALA A 242 5.48 0.35 7.73
N ILE A 243 4.24 0.10 7.29
CA ILE A 243 3.02 0.59 7.94
C ILE A 243 2.16 -0.58 8.41
N ASP A 244 1.39 -0.34 9.46
CA ASP A 244 0.50 -1.33 10.05
C ASP A 244 -0.67 -0.66 10.80
N GLN A 245 -1.68 -1.43 11.21
CA GLN A 245 -2.82 -1.01 12.05
C GLN A 245 -3.49 0.27 11.54
N LEU A 246 -3.73 0.33 10.23
CA LEU A 246 -4.39 1.45 9.61
C LEU A 246 -5.85 1.49 10.02
N SER A 247 -6.33 2.66 10.43
CA SER A 247 -7.74 2.95 10.63
C SER A 247 -8.12 4.24 9.93
N LEU A 248 -9.28 4.23 9.28
CA LEU A 248 -9.87 5.38 8.63
C LEU A 248 -11.30 5.55 9.12
N SER A 249 -11.70 6.79 9.41
CA SER A 249 -13.09 7.11 9.71
C SER A 249 -13.57 8.42 9.10
N VAL A 250 -14.84 8.46 8.74
CA VAL A 250 -15.59 9.67 8.35
C VAL A 250 -16.72 9.83 9.35
N GLY A 251 -17.02 11.06 9.78
CA GLY A 251 -17.95 11.32 10.89
C GLY A 251 -17.40 10.75 12.20
N ASP A 252 -17.23 11.58 13.24
CA ASP A 252 -16.60 11.12 14.49
C ASP A 252 -17.21 9.81 15.04
#